data_AF-A0A428RHJ1-F1
#
_entry.id   AF-A0A428RHJ1-F1
#
_cell.length_a   1.000
_cell.length_b   1.000
_cell.length_c   1.000
_cell.angle_alpha   90.00
_cell.angle_beta   90.00
_cell.angle_gamma   90.00
#
_symmetry.space_group_name_H-M   'P 1'
#
loop_
_entity.id
_entity.type
_entity.pdbx_description
1 polymer ?
#
loop_
_entity_poly.entity_id
_entity_poly.type
_entity_poly.pdbx_seq_one_letter_code
_entity_poly.pdbx_strand_id
1 'polypeptide(L)'
;MGDMFSTNAPAVVEERNGEIEFRVVNNDCERESVIILSGLKCLFQKQLPEMPKTYIARLVYDRAHVSIAIVRRRLEVVGGITYRPFKDRGFAEIAFCAVLSDEQIKGYGTHLMSHLKDYIKASSNMMHLLTYADDLAIGYFKKQGFTKDITLDESVWKGCIKDYQGGALMQCSLLPRIRYLELGRMLLKQKACVQAKIQALSKSDVVHQPPKQWENGVIPIDPLSIDAIRASGWSPEVDELMR
;
A
#
# COMPACT_ATOMS: atom_id res chain seq x y z
N MET A 1 1.26 -14.54 -3.39
CA MET A 1 1.13 -13.13 -3.84
C MET A 1 -0.34 -12.86 -4.24
N GLY A 2 -1.27 -13.20 -3.35
CA GLY A 2 -2.72 -13.12 -3.57
C GLY A 2 -3.36 -12.03 -2.70
N ASP A 3 -4.41 -11.42 -3.22
CA ASP A 3 -5.39 -10.54 -2.55
C ASP A 3 -4.99 -9.14 -2.07
N MET A 4 -3.78 -8.65 -2.36
CA MET A 4 -3.42 -7.27 -1.98
C MET A 4 -4.19 -6.18 -2.75
N PHE A 5 -4.87 -6.54 -3.84
CA PHE A 5 -5.60 -5.63 -4.73
C PHE A 5 -7.05 -6.06 -5.00
N SER A 6 -7.61 -6.91 -4.14
CA SER A 6 -9.00 -7.35 -4.29
C SER A 6 -9.94 -6.15 -4.25
N THR A 7 -10.70 -5.95 -5.32
CA THR A 7 -11.78 -4.95 -5.41
C THR A 7 -12.91 -5.19 -4.40
N ASN A 8 -12.85 -6.33 -3.69
CA ASN A 8 -13.83 -6.76 -2.69
C ASN A 8 -13.21 -6.86 -1.29
N ALA A 9 -12.11 -6.15 -1.00
CA ALA A 9 -11.58 -6.11 0.36
C ALA A 9 -12.68 -5.66 1.34
N PRO A 10 -12.82 -6.29 2.53
CA PRO A 10 -13.91 -6.00 3.47
C PRO A 10 -14.03 -4.50 3.78
N ALA A 11 -12.91 -3.80 3.96
CA ALA A 11 -12.89 -2.35 4.18
C ALA A 11 -13.58 -1.52 3.09
N VAL A 12 -13.43 -1.91 1.81
CA VAL A 12 -14.05 -1.20 0.67
C VAL A 12 -15.56 -1.46 0.64
N VAL A 13 -15.97 -2.68 1.00
CA VAL A 13 -17.39 -3.06 1.07
C VAL A 13 -18.08 -2.38 2.25
N GLU A 14 -17.46 -2.39 3.44
CA GLU A 14 -17.98 -1.72 4.65
C GLU A 14 -18.12 -0.20 4.41
N GLU A 15 -17.18 0.45 3.71
CA GLU A 15 -17.30 1.86 3.31
C GLU A 15 -18.46 2.08 2.33
N ARG A 16 -18.57 1.25 1.28
CA ARG A 16 -19.64 1.36 0.29
C ARG A 16 -21.04 1.17 0.92
N ASN A 17 -21.14 0.35 1.96
CA ASN A 17 -22.37 0.12 2.71
C ASN A 17 -22.67 1.23 3.75
N GLY A 18 -21.78 2.20 3.94
CA GLY A 18 -21.91 3.23 4.98
C GLY A 18 -21.79 2.67 6.41
N GLU A 19 -21.05 1.58 6.59
CA GLU A 19 -20.73 1.02 7.90
C GLU A 19 -19.53 1.74 8.52
N ILE A 20 -18.58 2.14 7.67
CA ILE A 20 -17.44 2.98 8.01
C ILE A 20 -17.37 4.23 7.13
N GLU A 21 -16.76 5.28 7.65
CA GLU A 21 -16.47 6.53 6.95
C GLU A 21 -15.01 6.95 7.22
N PHE A 22 -14.41 7.63 6.26
CA PHE A 22 -13.10 8.26 6.43
C PHE A 22 -13.28 9.75 6.69
N ARG A 23 -12.83 10.21 7.85
CA ARG A 23 -12.94 11.63 8.25
C ARG A 23 -11.56 12.23 8.47
N VAL A 24 -11.31 13.34 7.81
CA VAL A 24 -10.12 14.17 8.08
C VAL A 24 -10.50 15.19 9.14
N VAL A 25 -9.77 15.18 10.26
CA VAL A 25 -10.01 16.02 11.43
C VAL A 25 -8.72 16.68 11.89
N ASN A 26 -8.84 17.88 12.44
CA ASN A 26 -7.77 18.61 13.12
C ASN A 26 -8.33 19.19 14.42
N ASN A 27 -7.47 19.77 15.26
CA ASN A 27 -7.93 20.43 16.49
C ASN A 27 -8.49 21.83 16.18
N ASP A 28 -9.71 21.85 15.64
CA ASP A 28 -10.54 23.01 15.32
C ASP A 28 -11.43 23.48 16.49
N CYS A 29 -11.37 22.78 17.64
CA CYS A 29 -12.24 22.95 18.81
C CYS A 29 -13.71 22.56 18.58
N GLU A 30 -14.03 21.87 17.49
CA GLU A 30 -15.38 21.32 17.25
C GLU A 30 -15.59 20.03 18.04
N ARG A 31 -16.84 19.83 18.50
CA ARG A 31 -17.18 18.70 19.37
C ARG A 31 -16.89 17.35 18.70
N GLU A 32 -17.25 17.19 17.42
CA GLU A 32 -17.02 15.94 16.69
C GLU A 32 -15.52 15.67 16.48
N SER A 33 -14.77 16.69 16.07
CA SER A 33 -13.32 16.60 15.87
C SER A 33 -12.62 16.20 17.17
N VAL A 34 -12.98 16.81 18.30
CA VAL A 34 -12.40 16.47 19.62
C VAL A 34 -12.74 15.03 20.03
N ILE A 35 -13.95 14.54 19.76
CA ILE A 35 -14.34 13.14 20.03
C ILE A 35 -13.47 12.18 19.21
N ILE A 36 -13.32 12.42 17.91
CA ILE A 36 -12.53 11.58 17.01
C ILE A 36 -11.05 11.61 17.41
N LEU A 37 -10.48 12.80 17.65
CA LEU A 37 -9.10 12.95 18.11
C LEU A 37 -8.86 12.24 19.44
N SER A 38 -9.83 12.27 20.35
CA SER A 38 -9.74 11.54 21.62
C SER A 38 -9.76 10.04 21.43
N GLY A 39 -10.58 9.53 20.49
CA GLY A 39 -10.59 8.13 20.08
C GLY A 39 -9.25 7.71 19.47
N LEU A 40 -8.69 8.51 18.56
CA LEU A 40 -7.37 8.29 17.95
C LEU A 40 -6.26 8.28 18.99
N LYS A 41 -6.27 9.22 19.94
CA LYS A 41 -5.31 9.24 21.05
C LYS A 41 -5.33 7.93 21.82
N CYS A 42 -6.51 7.44 22.19
CA CYS A 42 -6.66 6.17 22.92
C CYS A 42 -6.20 4.98 22.07
N LEU A 43 -6.52 4.97 20.78
CA LEU A 43 -6.06 3.95 19.83
C LEU A 43 -4.53 3.89 19.78
N PHE A 44 -3.87 5.03 19.52
CA PHE A 44 -2.41 5.09 19.43
C PHE A 44 -1.74 4.72 20.75
N GLN A 45 -2.27 5.17 21.89
CA GLN A 45 -1.73 4.80 23.20
C GLN A 45 -1.81 3.29 23.48
N LYS A 46 -2.77 2.59 22.88
CA LYS A 46 -2.90 1.13 23.01
C LYS A 46 -2.03 0.38 22.01
N GLN A 47 -1.93 0.86 20.77
CA GLN A 47 -1.23 0.17 19.68
C GLN A 47 0.27 0.50 19.61
N LEU A 48 0.71 1.61 20.22
CA LEU A 48 2.10 2.08 20.24
C LEU A 48 2.59 2.20 21.71
N PRO A 49 2.83 1.08 22.42
CA PRO A 49 3.19 1.10 23.83
C PRO A 49 4.56 1.75 24.11
N GLU A 50 5.48 1.70 23.15
CA GLU A 50 6.82 2.32 23.24
C GLU A 50 6.76 3.85 23.17
N MET A 51 5.64 4.41 22.70
CA MET A 51 5.46 5.86 22.58
C MET A 51 4.86 6.44 23.87
N PRO A 52 5.48 7.48 24.48
CA PRO A 52 4.94 8.06 25.71
C PRO A 52 3.52 8.60 25.52
N LYS A 53 2.62 8.26 26.47
CA LYS A 53 1.20 8.63 26.37
C LYS A 53 0.97 10.13 26.26
N THR A 54 1.76 10.93 26.99
CA THR A 54 1.73 12.41 26.94
C THR A 54 2.23 12.94 25.61
N TYR A 55 3.20 12.28 25.00
CA TYR A 55 3.73 12.62 23.69
C TYR A 55 2.68 12.42 22.59
N ILE A 56 2.01 11.27 22.58
CA ILE A 56 0.90 10.97 21.66
C ILE A 56 -0.19 12.03 21.80
N ALA A 57 -0.66 12.29 23.03
CA ALA A 57 -1.71 13.26 23.28
C ALA A 57 -1.34 14.66 22.77
N ARG A 58 -0.10 15.10 23.05
CA ARG A 58 0.37 16.40 22.59
C ARG A 58 0.32 16.54 21.07
N LEU A 59 0.78 15.53 20.33
CA LEU A 59 0.80 15.57 18.86
C LEU A 59 -0.60 15.43 18.24
N VAL A 60 -1.43 14.53 18.76
CA VAL A 60 -2.80 14.33 18.25
C VAL A 60 -3.65 15.60 18.42
N TYR A 61 -3.48 16.34 19.52
CA TYR A 61 -4.19 17.61 19.75
C TYR A 61 -3.45 18.85 19.23
N ASP A 62 -2.27 18.70 18.62
CA ASP A 62 -1.54 19.82 18.04
C ASP A 62 -2.26 20.33 16.78
N ARG A 63 -2.49 21.64 16.68
CA ARG A 63 -3.15 22.26 15.53
C ARG A 63 -2.32 22.18 14.24
N ALA A 64 -1.01 21.98 14.35
CA ALA A 64 -0.13 21.75 13.21
C ALA A 64 -0.26 20.33 12.64
N HIS A 65 -0.93 19.41 13.35
CA HIS A 65 -1.17 18.04 12.90
C HIS A 65 -2.59 17.87 12.38
N VAL A 66 -2.72 17.00 11.40
CA VAL A 66 -3.99 16.60 10.80
C VAL A 66 -4.09 15.10 10.94
N SER A 67 -5.28 14.59 11.22
CA SER A 67 -5.53 13.16 11.31
C SER A 67 -6.60 12.73 10.33
N ILE A 68 -6.40 11.59 9.67
CA ILE A 68 -7.45 10.87 8.97
C ILE A 68 -7.85 9.67 9.80
N ALA A 69 -9.14 9.54 10.10
CA ALA A 69 -9.69 8.49 10.95
C ALA A 69 -10.69 7.64 10.17
N ILE A 70 -10.70 6.33 10.46
CA ILE A 70 -11.78 5.42 10.13
C ILE A 70 -12.77 5.48 11.28
N VAL A 71 -13.99 5.94 11.00
CA VAL A 71 -15.06 6.03 12.00
C VAL A 71 -16.22 5.12 11.63
N ARG A 72 -16.77 4.42 12.61
CA ARG A 72 -18.04 3.69 12.50
C ARG A 72 -19.20 4.58 12.90
N ARG A 73 -20.42 4.08 12.66
CA ARG A 73 -21.66 4.70 13.17
C ARG A 73 -21.50 4.98 14.67
N ARG A 74 -21.81 6.21 15.10
CA ARG A 74 -21.58 6.77 16.46
C ARG A 74 -20.18 7.28 16.78
N LEU A 75 -19.36 7.59 15.77
CA LEU A 75 -18.01 8.19 15.94
C LEU A 75 -17.00 7.27 16.64
N GLU A 76 -17.21 5.96 16.59
CA GLU A 76 -16.24 4.99 17.09
C GLU A 76 -15.04 4.91 16.15
N VAL A 77 -13.83 5.12 16.68
CA VAL A 77 -12.59 5.14 15.91
C VAL A 77 -12.00 3.74 15.79
N VAL A 78 -11.86 3.25 14.56
CA VAL A 78 -11.32 1.91 14.25
C VAL A 78 -9.84 1.96 13.88
N GLY A 79 -9.41 3.06 13.27
CA GLY A 79 -8.06 3.25 12.77
C GLY A 79 -7.79 4.71 12.45
N GLY A 80 -6.52 5.07 12.32
CA GLY A 80 -6.18 6.40 11.85
C GLY A 80 -4.70 6.63 11.61
N ILE A 81 -4.44 7.70 10.87
CA ILE A 81 -3.10 8.23 10.60
C ILE A 81 -3.09 9.69 11.03
N THR A 82 -2.14 10.06 11.89
CA THR A 82 -1.85 11.46 12.22
C THR A 82 -0.58 11.85 11.48
N TYR A 83 -0.65 12.95 10.73
CA TYR A 83 0.46 13.48 9.95
C TYR A 83 0.59 14.99 10.12
N ARG A 84 1.80 15.50 9.89
CA ARG A 84 2.12 16.92 9.88
C ARG A 84 2.44 17.36 8.45
N PRO A 85 1.60 18.22 7.83
CA PRO A 85 1.87 18.72 6.48
C PRO A 85 2.94 19.82 6.51
N PHE A 86 3.90 19.76 5.59
CA PHE A 86 4.86 20.84 5.29
C PHE A 86 4.63 21.32 3.85
N LYS A 87 3.51 22.04 3.63
CA LYS A 87 3.05 22.46 2.30
C LYS A 87 4.11 23.23 1.50
N ASP A 88 4.81 24.15 2.16
CA ASP A 88 5.86 24.96 1.54
C ASP A 88 7.09 24.16 1.11
N ARG A 89 7.28 22.98 1.72
CA ARG A 89 8.40 22.06 1.46
C ARG A 89 7.99 20.84 0.61
N GLY A 90 6.71 20.73 0.24
CA GLY A 90 6.20 19.68 -0.64
C GLY A 90 6.15 18.27 -0.05
N PHE A 91 6.21 18.11 1.28
CA PHE A 91 6.14 16.80 1.95
C PHE A 91 5.25 16.81 3.20
N ALA A 92 4.85 15.63 3.67
CA ALA A 92 4.20 15.44 4.96
C ALA A 92 4.92 14.38 5.80
N GLU A 93 4.98 14.59 7.10
CA GLU A 93 5.50 13.63 8.08
C GLU A 93 4.35 12.81 8.66
N ILE A 94 4.36 11.49 8.52
CA ILE A 94 3.45 10.60 9.25
C ILE A 94 4.02 10.40 10.65
N ALA A 95 3.30 10.91 11.66
CA ALA A 95 3.70 10.78 13.06
C ALA A 95 3.18 9.48 13.68
N PHE A 96 1.92 9.11 13.40
CA PHE A 96 1.31 7.89 13.93
C PHE A 96 0.46 7.22 12.86
N CYS A 97 0.48 5.88 12.84
CA CYS A 97 -0.38 5.06 11.98
C CYS A 97 -0.76 3.80 12.75
N ALA A 98 -2.05 3.59 13.01
CA ALA A 98 -2.52 2.41 13.72
C ALA A 98 -3.95 2.04 13.32
N VAL A 99 -4.26 0.76 13.44
CA VAL A 99 -5.60 0.18 13.30
C VAL A 99 -5.81 -0.78 14.46
N LEU A 100 -7.04 -0.88 14.99
CA LEU A 100 -7.40 -1.86 16.01
C LEU A 100 -6.99 -3.26 15.59
N SER A 101 -6.34 -4.00 16.49
CA SER A 101 -5.76 -5.33 16.24
C SER A 101 -6.77 -6.32 15.63
N ASP A 102 -8.00 -6.32 16.15
CA ASP A 102 -9.09 -7.21 15.71
C ASP A 102 -9.56 -6.92 14.27
N GLU A 103 -9.20 -5.75 13.74
CA GLU A 103 -9.66 -5.22 12.46
C GLU A 103 -8.53 -5.15 11.42
N GLN A 104 -7.28 -5.51 11.80
CA GLN A 104 -6.11 -5.42 10.90
C GLN A 104 -6.20 -6.36 9.67
N ILE A 105 -6.87 -7.51 9.80
CA ILE A 105 -6.99 -8.52 8.74
C ILE A 105 -7.95 -8.06 7.62
N LYS A 106 -8.80 -7.07 7.87
CA LYS A 106 -9.82 -6.58 6.92
C LYS A 106 -9.29 -5.64 5.84
N GLY A 107 -8.00 -5.31 5.86
CA GLY A 107 -7.35 -4.44 4.88
C GLY A 107 -7.49 -2.93 5.18
N TYR A 108 -7.94 -2.56 6.38
CA TYR A 108 -8.12 -1.15 6.76
C TYR A 108 -6.86 -0.31 6.66
N GLY A 109 -5.70 -0.84 7.02
CA GLY A 109 -4.45 -0.08 6.92
C GLY A 109 -4.14 0.35 5.48
N THR A 110 -4.21 -0.58 4.53
CA THR A 110 -4.02 -0.29 3.09
C THR A 110 -5.07 0.68 2.57
N HIS A 111 -6.34 0.50 2.98
CA HIS A 111 -7.43 1.37 2.55
C HIS A 111 -7.26 2.80 3.08
N LEU A 112 -6.91 2.94 4.36
CA LEU A 112 -6.62 4.20 5.03
C LEU A 112 -5.43 4.94 4.41
N MET A 113 -4.35 4.23 4.09
CA MET A 113 -3.21 4.81 3.40
C MET A 113 -3.57 5.26 1.98
N SER A 114 -4.45 4.54 1.29
CA SER A 114 -4.93 4.93 -0.04
C SER A 114 -5.76 6.21 0.01
N HIS A 115 -6.69 6.29 0.98
CA HIS A 115 -7.44 7.50 1.30
C HIS A 115 -6.53 8.69 1.64
N LEU A 116 -5.52 8.48 2.49
CA LEU A 116 -4.55 9.53 2.84
C LEU A 116 -3.82 10.08 1.60
N LYS A 117 -3.32 9.19 0.73
CA LYS A 117 -2.57 9.59 -0.46
C LYS A 117 -3.44 10.36 -1.45
N ASP A 118 -4.64 9.88 -1.71
CA ASP A 118 -5.58 10.57 -2.60
C ASP A 118 -6.03 11.91 -2.00
N TYR A 119 -6.25 11.98 -0.69
CA TYR A 119 -6.57 13.23 0.01
C TYR A 119 -5.42 14.25 -0.09
N ILE A 120 -4.18 13.85 0.21
CA ILE A 120 -3.01 14.73 0.16
C ILE A 120 -2.81 15.29 -1.25
N LYS A 121 -2.94 14.43 -2.27
CA LYS A 121 -2.84 14.85 -3.67
C LYS A 121 -3.95 15.80 -4.11
N ALA A 122 -5.17 15.62 -3.60
CA ALA A 122 -6.31 16.47 -3.96
C ALA A 122 -6.31 17.81 -3.23
N SER A 123 -5.78 17.84 -2.00
CA SER A 123 -5.84 19.00 -1.11
C SER A 123 -4.56 19.84 -1.06
N SER A 124 -3.46 19.38 -1.66
CA SER A 124 -2.16 20.02 -1.58
C SER A 124 -1.24 19.69 -2.76
N ASN A 125 -0.09 20.36 -2.82
CA ASN A 125 1.01 20.08 -3.73
C ASN A 125 2.04 19.08 -3.16
N MET A 126 1.77 18.47 -2.00
CA MET A 126 2.72 17.57 -1.35
C MET A 126 2.79 16.24 -2.10
N MET A 127 4.00 15.85 -2.50
CA MET A 127 4.24 14.64 -3.29
C MET A 127 5.11 13.61 -2.57
N HIS A 128 5.58 13.93 -1.36
CA HIS A 128 6.42 13.04 -0.56
C HIS A 128 5.81 12.84 0.83
N LEU A 129 5.83 11.60 1.30
CA LEU A 129 5.50 11.23 2.68
C LEU A 129 6.75 10.69 3.34
N LEU A 130 7.09 11.20 4.51
CA LEU A 130 8.19 10.71 5.34
C LEU A 130 7.62 10.12 6.63
N THR A 131 8.24 9.06 7.12
CA THR A 131 7.85 8.43 8.39
C THR A 131 9.06 7.79 9.02
N TYR A 132 9.12 7.80 10.36
CA TYR A 132 9.94 6.86 11.09
C TYR A 132 9.11 5.62 11.38
N ALA A 133 9.55 4.47 10.91
CA ALA A 133 8.84 3.21 11.07
C ALA A 133 9.61 2.29 12.02
N ASP A 134 8.91 1.76 13.03
CA ASP A 134 9.41 0.67 13.86
C ASP A 134 9.61 -0.59 13.02
N ASP A 135 10.49 -1.50 13.46
CA ASP A 135 10.86 -2.70 12.70
C ASP A 135 9.66 -3.56 12.31
N LEU A 136 8.66 -3.67 13.19
CA LEU A 136 7.41 -4.41 12.93
C LEU A 136 6.55 -3.74 11.83
N ALA A 137 6.65 -2.42 11.67
CA ALA A 137 5.87 -1.64 10.72
C ALA A 137 6.55 -1.50 9.35
N ILE A 138 7.86 -1.75 9.23
CA ILE A 138 8.60 -1.64 7.95
C ILE A 138 7.93 -2.47 6.85
N GLY A 139 7.49 -3.69 7.15
CA GLY A 139 6.81 -4.55 6.18
C GLY A 139 5.51 -3.96 5.67
N TYR A 140 4.74 -3.30 6.54
CA TYR A 140 3.53 -2.57 6.15
C TYR A 140 3.88 -1.39 5.24
N PHE A 141 4.79 -0.51 5.66
CA PHE A 141 5.18 0.67 4.89
C PHE A 141 5.77 0.31 3.52
N LYS A 142 6.59 -0.74 3.43
CA LYS A 142 7.06 -1.28 2.13
C LYS A 142 5.93 -1.66 1.19
N LYS A 143 4.89 -2.36 1.70
CA LYS A 143 3.69 -2.69 0.90
C LYS A 143 2.92 -1.46 0.46
N GLN A 144 2.98 -0.38 1.24
CA GLN A 144 2.43 0.91 0.87
C GLN A 144 3.34 1.75 -0.03
N GLY A 145 4.44 1.19 -0.57
CA GLY A 145 5.33 1.92 -1.48
C GLY A 145 6.27 2.90 -0.79
N PHE A 146 6.57 2.68 0.50
CA PHE A 146 7.68 3.35 1.17
C PHE A 146 8.98 2.59 0.96
N THR A 147 10.09 3.32 0.87
CA THR A 147 11.45 2.80 0.78
C THR A 147 12.33 3.42 1.86
N LYS A 148 13.42 2.72 2.23
CA LYS A 148 14.47 3.28 3.10
C LYS A 148 15.42 4.22 2.35
N ASP A 149 15.36 4.21 1.02
CA ASP A 149 16.13 5.10 0.16
C ASP A 149 15.46 6.48 0.07
N ILE A 150 16.05 7.46 0.75
CA ILE A 150 15.48 8.81 0.86
C ILE A 150 16.04 9.65 -0.27
N THR A 151 15.24 9.87 -1.30
CA THR A 151 15.61 10.67 -2.47
C THR A 151 15.28 12.15 -2.32
N LEU A 152 14.48 12.52 -1.31
CA LEU A 152 14.20 13.92 -1.01
C LEU A 152 15.45 14.58 -0.39
N ASP A 153 15.84 15.72 -0.92
CA ASP A 153 17.04 16.45 -0.49
C ASP A 153 17.01 16.73 1.03
N GLU A 154 18.12 16.47 1.71
CA GLU A 154 18.23 16.65 3.16
C GLU A 154 17.86 18.06 3.62
N SER A 155 18.18 19.10 2.84
CA SER A 155 17.83 20.49 3.19
C SER A 155 16.32 20.72 3.29
N VAL A 156 15.52 19.88 2.64
CA VAL A 156 14.06 19.97 2.64
C VAL A 156 13.47 19.42 3.94
N TRP A 157 13.97 18.30 4.47
CA TRP A 157 13.33 17.59 5.59
C TRP A 157 14.14 17.57 6.89
N LYS A 158 15.46 17.67 6.82
CA LYS A 158 16.35 17.57 7.98
C LYS A 158 16.07 18.73 8.95
N GLY A 159 15.89 18.38 10.22
CA GLY A 159 15.51 19.33 11.28
C GLY A 159 14.03 19.74 11.30
N CYS A 160 13.22 19.30 10.33
CA CYS A 160 11.77 19.56 10.33
C CYS A 160 10.97 18.39 10.90
N ILE A 161 11.38 17.18 10.58
CA ILE A 161 10.80 15.94 11.08
C ILE A 161 11.44 15.55 12.42
N LYS A 162 10.72 14.75 13.20
CA LYS A 162 11.21 14.30 14.49
C LYS A 162 11.98 13.00 14.37
N ASP A 163 13.18 12.97 14.94
CA ASP A 163 13.98 11.74 15.02
C ASP A 163 13.46 10.84 16.13
N TYR A 164 13.07 9.62 15.77
CA TYR A 164 12.66 8.60 16.73
C TYR A 164 13.77 7.57 16.88
N GLN A 165 14.26 7.38 18.11
CA GLN A 165 15.24 6.34 18.39
C GLN A 165 14.63 4.96 18.10
N GLY A 166 15.37 4.13 17.35
CA GLY A 166 14.92 2.78 16.98
C GLY A 166 14.00 2.72 15.75
N GLY A 167 13.61 3.86 15.17
CA GLY A 167 12.83 3.91 13.93
C GLY A 167 13.73 3.96 12.69
N ALA A 168 13.32 3.29 11.61
CA ALA A 168 13.90 3.47 10.29
C ALA A 168 13.19 4.60 9.55
N LEU A 169 13.93 5.63 9.11
CA LEU A 169 13.38 6.65 8.22
C LEU A 169 12.99 5.99 6.88
N MET A 170 11.77 6.28 6.42
CA MET A 170 11.23 5.78 5.17
C MET A 170 10.50 6.88 4.39
N GLN A 171 10.63 6.85 3.07
CA GLN A 171 10.01 7.78 2.14
C GLN A 171 9.03 7.08 1.20
N CYS A 172 7.86 7.68 0.96
CA CYS A 172 6.97 7.35 -0.16
C CYS A 172 6.83 8.56 -1.09
N SER A 173 7.20 8.38 -2.34
CA SER A 173 6.93 9.37 -3.40
C SER A 173 5.62 9.02 -4.10
N LEU A 174 4.69 9.96 -4.13
CA LEU A 174 3.36 9.77 -4.70
C LEU A 174 3.42 9.76 -6.23
N LEU A 175 2.58 8.94 -6.86
CA LEU A 175 2.48 8.85 -8.31
C LEU A 175 1.45 9.87 -8.82
N PRO A 176 1.82 10.85 -9.66
CA PRO A 176 0.95 11.99 -10.01
C PRO A 176 -0.37 11.58 -10.65
N ARG A 177 -0.35 10.60 -11.56
CA ARG A 177 -1.50 10.27 -12.42
C ARG A 177 -2.47 9.23 -11.85
N ILE A 178 -2.17 8.67 -10.68
CA ILE A 178 -2.90 7.51 -10.14
C ILE A 178 -3.83 7.93 -9.01
N ARG A 179 -5.05 7.40 -9.00
CA ARG A 179 -5.94 7.41 -7.83
C ARG A 179 -5.73 6.11 -7.06
N TYR A 180 -5.19 6.18 -5.86
CA TYR A 180 -4.80 5.02 -5.06
C TYR A 180 -6.00 4.16 -4.65
N LEU A 181 -7.17 4.75 -4.42
CA LEU A 181 -8.42 4.01 -4.17
C LEU A 181 -8.86 3.17 -5.38
N GLU A 182 -8.44 3.52 -6.60
CA GLU A 182 -8.75 2.77 -7.82
C GLU A 182 -7.60 1.86 -8.28
N LEU A 183 -6.52 1.75 -7.50
CA LEU A 183 -5.30 1.05 -7.88
C LEU A 183 -5.58 -0.40 -8.29
N GLY A 184 -6.40 -1.13 -7.53
CA GLY A 184 -6.75 -2.52 -7.86
C GLY A 184 -7.47 -2.66 -9.20
N ARG A 185 -8.45 -1.79 -9.47
CA ARG A 185 -9.17 -1.76 -10.75
C ARG A 185 -8.24 -1.39 -11.91
N MET A 186 -7.37 -0.41 -11.71
CA MET A 186 -6.39 0.02 -12.72
C MET A 186 -5.43 -1.12 -13.07
N LEU A 187 -4.86 -1.80 -12.06
CA LEU A 187 -3.94 -2.93 -12.26
C LEU A 187 -4.62 -4.11 -12.97
N LEU A 188 -5.87 -4.42 -12.64
CA LEU A 188 -6.64 -5.47 -13.33
C LEU A 188 -6.81 -5.13 -14.82
N LYS A 189 -7.14 -3.88 -15.16
CA LYS A 189 -7.24 -3.43 -16.56
C LYS A 189 -5.91 -3.49 -17.29
N GLN A 190 -4.83 -3.05 -16.65
CA GLN A 190 -3.48 -3.12 -17.23
C GLN A 190 -3.06 -4.57 -17.48
N LYS A 191 -3.29 -5.47 -16.51
CA LYS A 191 -3.01 -6.90 -16.66
C LYS A 191 -3.81 -7.51 -17.82
N ALA A 192 -5.11 -7.22 -17.92
CA ALA A 192 -5.95 -7.71 -19.01
C ALA A 192 -5.46 -7.22 -20.38
N CYS A 193 -5.04 -5.96 -20.49
CA CYS A 193 -4.48 -5.40 -21.72
C CYS A 193 -3.18 -6.12 -22.14
N VAL A 194 -2.26 -6.33 -21.20
CA VAL A 194 -1.00 -7.06 -21.44
C VAL A 194 -1.29 -8.50 -21.85
N GLN A 195 -2.20 -9.19 -21.14
CA GLN A 195 -2.59 -10.56 -21.46
C GLN A 195 -3.21 -10.67 -22.86
N ALA A 196 -4.12 -9.77 -23.24
CA ALA A 196 -4.69 -9.75 -24.58
C ALA A 196 -3.62 -9.57 -25.68
N LYS A 197 -2.61 -8.73 -25.42
CA LYS A 197 -1.50 -8.53 -26.35
C LYS A 197 -0.61 -9.77 -26.46
N ILE A 198 -0.35 -10.45 -25.34
CA ILE A 198 0.38 -11.72 -25.31
C ILE A 198 -0.38 -12.78 -26.10
N GLN A 199 -1.68 -12.94 -25.86
CA GLN A 199 -2.52 -13.93 -26.57
C GLN A 199 -2.60 -13.69 -28.08
N ALA A 200 -2.57 -12.44 -28.53
CA ALA A 200 -2.58 -12.11 -29.95
C ALA A 200 -1.28 -12.48 -30.68
N LEU A 201 -0.16 -12.61 -29.95
CA LEU A 201 1.16 -12.90 -30.52
C LEU A 201 1.67 -14.31 -30.18
N SER A 202 1.24 -14.84 -29.04
CA SER A 202 1.71 -16.09 -28.47
C SER A 202 0.84 -17.26 -28.93
N LYS A 203 1.48 -18.42 -29.10
CA LYS A 203 0.82 -19.71 -29.29
C LYS A 203 0.84 -20.55 -28.00
N SER A 204 1.18 -19.96 -26.86
CA SER A 204 1.24 -20.68 -25.58
C SER A 204 -0.09 -21.30 -25.15
N ASP A 205 -1.22 -20.78 -25.64
CA ASP A 205 -2.55 -21.34 -25.36
C ASP A 205 -2.86 -22.60 -26.17
N VAL A 206 -1.99 -22.98 -27.13
CA VAL A 206 -2.12 -24.20 -27.92
C VAL A 206 -1.73 -25.40 -27.08
N VAL A 207 -2.71 -26.25 -26.76
CA VAL A 207 -2.46 -27.52 -26.08
C VAL A 207 -1.97 -28.55 -27.09
N HIS A 208 -0.71 -28.93 -26.98
CA HIS A 208 -0.10 -29.99 -27.79
C HIS A 208 -0.37 -31.36 -27.16
N GLN A 209 -0.83 -32.32 -27.96
CA GLN A 209 -1.02 -33.70 -27.52
C GLN A 209 0.33 -34.36 -27.21
N PRO A 210 0.37 -35.33 -26.27
CA PRO A 210 1.59 -36.08 -26.00
C PRO A 210 2.06 -36.82 -27.26
N PRO A 211 3.38 -37.02 -27.44
CA PRO A 211 3.92 -37.83 -28.53
C PRO A 211 3.31 -39.23 -28.53
N LYS A 212 2.95 -39.75 -29.71
CA LYS A 212 2.38 -41.11 -29.87
C LYS A 212 3.29 -42.20 -29.30
N GLN A 213 4.60 -41.97 -29.33
CA GLN A 213 5.62 -42.85 -28.77
C GLN A 213 5.47 -43.07 -27.26
N TRP A 214 4.73 -42.21 -26.56
CA TRP A 214 4.45 -42.34 -25.13
C TRP A 214 3.18 -43.13 -24.80
N GLU A 215 2.45 -43.66 -25.79
CA GLU A 215 1.23 -44.45 -25.56
C GLU A 215 1.46 -45.66 -24.64
N ASN A 216 2.62 -46.30 -24.71
CA ASN A 216 2.97 -47.49 -23.91
C ASN A 216 4.04 -47.22 -22.83
N GLY A 217 4.29 -45.95 -22.49
CA GLY A 217 5.27 -45.54 -21.48
C GLY A 217 6.19 -44.42 -21.93
N VAL A 218 6.71 -43.65 -20.98
CA VAL A 218 7.60 -42.50 -21.26
C VAL A 218 8.98 -42.99 -21.65
N ILE A 219 9.39 -42.67 -22.88
CA ILE A 219 10.73 -42.94 -23.41
C ILE A 219 11.42 -41.62 -23.80
N PRO A 220 12.76 -41.55 -23.78
CA PRO A 220 13.49 -40.39 -24.30
C PRO A 220 13.16 -40.15 -25.78
N ILE A 221 12.86 -38.90 -26.13
CA ILE A 221 12.58 -38.46 -27.51
C ILE A 221 13.51 -37.29 -27.81
N ASP A 222 14.01 -37.23 -29.04
CA ASP A 222 14.74 -36.05 -29.54
C ASP A 222 13.79 -34.84 -29.55
N PRO A 223 14.03 -33.78 -28.76
CA PRO A 223 13.15 -32.62 -28.73
C PRO A 223 13.01 -31.93 -30.09
N LEU A 224 14.02 -31.99 -30.95
CA LEU A 224 13.97 -31.40 -32.29
C LEU A 224 13.07 -32.20 -33.25
N SER A 225 12.72 -33.44 -32.91
CA SER A 225 11.73 -34.23 -33.64
C SER A 225 10.28 -33.77 -33.40
N ILE A 226 10.05 -32.92 -32.39
CA ILE A 226 8.74 -32.35 -32.08
C ILE A 226 8.59 -31.01 -32.80
N ASP A 227 7.70 -30.94 -33.80
CA ASP A 227 7.51 -29.74 -34.64
C ASP A 227 7.21 -28.47 -33.83
N ALA A 228 6.47 -28.60 -32.72
CA ALA A 228 6.15 -27.47 -31.83
C ALA A 228 7.40 -26.90 -31.12
N ILE A 229 8.34 -27.77 -30.70
CA ILE A 229 9.60 -27.37 -30.07
C ILE A 229 10.52 -26.75 -31.11
N ARG A 230 10.57 -27.31 -32.32
CA ARG A 230 11.33 -26.71 -33.43
C ARG A 230 10.79 -25.33 -33.79
N ALA A 231 9.47 -25.18 -33.85
CA ALA A 231 8.80 -23.91 -34.18
C ALA A 231 8.93 -22.83 -33.09
N SER A 232 9.25 -23.19 -31.85
CA SER A 232 9.52 -22.22 -30.78
C SER A 232 10.92 -21.60 -30.88
N GLY A 233 11.79 -22.12 -31.76
CA GLY A 233 13.18 -21.70 -31.88
C GLY A 233 14.08 -22.23 -30.76
N TRP A 234 13.62 -23.23 -30.00
CA TRP A 234 14.41 -23.89 -28.97
C TRP A 234 15.56 -24.71 -29.60
N SER A 235 16.74 -24.62 -29.00
CA SER A 235 17.88 -25.49 -29.30
C SER A 235 18.62 -25.84 -28.01
N PRO A 236 19.38 -26.95 -27.98
CA PRO A 236 20.20 -27.32 -26.82
C PRO A 236 21.19 -26.21 -26.41
N GLU A 237 21.75 -25.51 -27.40
CA GLU A 237 22.68 -24.39 -27.19
C GLU A 237 21.99 -23.19 -26.52
N VAL A 238 20.74 -22.89 -26.92
CA VAL A 238 19.91 -21.84 -26.29
C VAL A 238 19.52 -22.23 -24.87
N ASP A 239 19.23 -23.51 -24.61
CA ASP A 239 18.92 -24.01 -23.26
C ASP A 239 20.12 -23.90 -22.33
N GLU A 240 21.33 -24.21 -22.83
CA GLU A 240 22.57 -24.14 -22.07
C GLU A 240 22.98 -22.69 -21.73
N LEU A 241 22.72 -21.74 -22.64
CA LEU A 241 22.96 -20.31 -22.40
C LEU A 241 22.00 -19.69 -21.36
N MET A 242 20.83 -20.28 -21.16
CA MET A 242 19.78 -19.77 -20.27
C MET A 242 19.81 -20.39 -18.85
N ARG A 243 20.70 -21.36 -18.61
CA ARG A 243 20.95 -21.94 -17.28
C ARG A 243 22.01 -21.17 -16.50
#